data_AF-A0A2X3CJL3-F1
#
_entry.id   AF-A0A2X3CJL3-F1
#
_cell.length_a   1.000
_cell.length_b   1.000
_cell.length_c   1.000
_cell.angle_alpha   90.00
_cell.angle_beta   90.00
_cell.angle_gamma   90.00
#
_symmetry.space_group_name_H-M   'P 1'
#
loop_
_entity.id
_entity.type
_entity.pdbx_description
1 polymer ?
#
loop_
_entity_poly.entity_id
_entity_poly.type
_entity_poly.pdbx_seq_one_letter_code
_entity_poly.pdbx_strand_id
1 'polypeptide(L)'
;MTNLLCDKTCIKINKKCKCKNNIDLLVELRRRVNITYRSRIHATNRLRKKHKEYKQLNIYYSALITAISIVSIGMDSKIWGIPISNIVLMFSIVLTYFMFYTSEQNLQERSYRMEETFKALDKLKNKISIMIDNRDKIEEEESKKLYKEYESIVESIENHEQIDYDFYKLDDLRKKQGQENIARYIEVKKRVNIYKILSKIKLAIKYGLPTILMLLVMGIAMYNN
;
A
#
# COMPACT_ATOMS: atom_id res chain seq x y z
N MET A 1 38.10 -41.74 -11.88
CA MET A 1 36.76 -41.93 -12.47
C MET A 1 35.76 -41.11 -11.66
N THR A 2 35.39 -39.96 -12.21
CA THR A 2 34.43 -38.99 -11.66
C THR A 2 33.01 -39.49 -11.86
N ASN A 3 32.31 -39.85 -10.79
CA ASN A 3 30.87 -40.09 -10.84
C ASN A 3 30.11 -38.84 -10.42
N LEU A 4 29.37 -38.31 -11.39
CA LEU A 4 28.35 -37.28 -11.23
C LEU A 4 27.24 -37.79 -10.31
N LEU A 5 27.00 -37.07 -9.21
CA LEU A 5 25.69 -37.03 -8.56
C LEU A 5 25.10 -35.63 -8.81
N CYS A 6 24.50 -35.49 -9.99
CA CYS A 6 23.69 -34.35 -10.38
C CYS A 6 22.27 -34.59 -9.87
N ASP A 7 22.05 -34.37 -8.57
CA ASP A 7 20.70 -34.29 -8.01
C ASP A 7 20.30 -32.80 -7.93
N LYS A 8 19.84 -32.26 -9.06
CA LYS A 8 19.38 -30.87 -9.17
C LYS A 8 18.02 -30.85 -9.86
N THR A 9 17.02 -30.31 -9.15
CA THR A 9 15.71 -29.93 -9.66
C THR A 9 15.82 -29.16 -10.98
N CYS A 10 15.55 -29.83 -12.12
CA CYS A 10 15.58 -29.23 -13.46
C CYS A 10 14.21 -28.61 -13.80
N ILE A 11 14.19 -27.34 -14.20
CA ILE A 11 13.03 -26.71 -14.87
C ILE A 11 13.36 -26.59 -16.36
N LYS A 12 12.52 -27.17 -17.23
CA LYS A 12 12.67 -27.12 -18.68
C LYS A 12 12.33 -25.72 -19.21
N ILE A 13 13.34 -24.97 -19.67
CA ILE A 13 13.16 -23.83 -20.57
C ILE A 13 14.09 -24.05 -21.76
N ASN A 14 13.53 -24.17 -22.97
CA ASN A 14 14.26 -24.25 -24.26
C ASN A 14 15.40 -25.28 -24.34
N LYS A 15 15.09 -26.59 -24.20
CA LYS A 15 15.93 -27.73 -24.61
C LYS A 15 17.42 -27.72 -24.16
N LYS A 16 17.80 -26.96 -23.12
CA LYS A 16 19.10 -27.07 -22.43
C LYS A 16 18.88 -27.04 -20.91
N CYS A 17 19.08 -28.16 -20.21
CA CYS A 17 19.19 -28.14 -18.74
C CYS A 17 20.52 -27.44 -18.40
N LYS A 18 20.44 -26.26 -17.77
CA LYS A 18 21.60 -25.60 -17.18
C LYS A 18 21.54 -25.86 -15.67
N CYS A 19 22.48 -26.63 -15.15
CA CYS A 19 22.64 -26.79 -13.71
C CYS A 19 22.98 -25.43 -13.12
N LYS A 20 22.02 -24.79 -12.44
CA LYS A 20 22.21 -23.48 -11.83
C LYS A 20 23.26 -23.61 -10.73
N ASN A 21 24.26 -22.72 -10.73
CA ASN A 21 25.25 -22.69 -9.66
C ASN A 21 24.61 -22.10 -8.38
N ASN A 22 25.10 -22.42 -7.19
CA ASN A 22 24.59 -21.86 -5.92
C ASN A 22 24.64 -20.32 -5.94
N ILE A 23 25.67 -19.76 -6.57
CA ILE A 23 25.80 -18.31 -6.80
C ILE A 23 24.65 -17.76 -7.63
N ASP A 24 24.25 -18.44 -8.71
CA ASP A 24 23.13 -17.99 -9.56
C ASP A 24 21.80 -18.03 -8.80
N LEU A 25 21.63 -19.00 -7.88
CA LEU A 25 20.47 -19.08 -6.99
C LEU A 25 20.45 -17.92 -5.98
N LEU A 26 21.60 -17.56 -5.41
CA LEU A 26 21.71 -16.41 -4.50
C LEU A 26 21.50 -15.07 -5.23
N VAL A 27 22.01 -14.92 -6.46
CA VAL A 27 21.77 -13.73 -7.28
C VAL A 27 20.28 -13.58 -7.58
N GLU A 28 19.58 -14.69 -7.88
CA GLU A 28 18.13 -14.67 -8.05
C GLU A 28 17.41 -14.32 -6.74
N LEU A 29 17.81 -14.90 -5.61
CA LEU A 29 17.24 -14.59 -4.30
C LEU A 29 17.39 -13.10 -3.98
N ARG A 30 18.60 -12.54 -4.15
CA ARG A 30 18.87 -11.12 -3.97
C ARG A 30 17.95 -10.25 -4.81
N ARG A 31 17.71 -10.64 -6.07
CA ARG A 31 16.79 -9.94 -6.97
C ARG A 31 15.36 -9.97 -6.42
N ARG A 32 14.87 -11.14 -5.99
CA ARG A 32 13.52 -11.30 -5.41
C ARG A 32 13.37 -10.46 -4.14
N VAL A 33 14.32 -10.59 -3.20
CA VAL A 33 14.39 -9.82 -1.95
C VAL A 33 14.34 -8.31 -2.23
N ASN A 34 15.14 -7.81 -3.18
CA ASN A 34 15.16 -6.38 -3.51
C ASN A 34 13.84 -5.87 -4.11
N ILE A 35 13.15 -6.68 -4.93
CA ILE A 35 11.83 -6.33 -5.47
C ILE A 35 10.80 -6.25 -4.35
N THR A 36 10.74 -7.27 -3.50
CA THR A 36 9.80 -7.33 -2.37
C THR A 36 10.06 -6.20 -1.38
N TYR A 37 11.33 -5.95 -1.05
CA TYR A 37 11.79 -4.85 -0.20
C TYR A 37 11.25 -3.49 -0.68
N ARG A 38 11.48 -3.16 -1.96
CA ARG A 38 11.04 -1.88 -2.53
C ARG A 38 9.52 -1.77 -2.62
N SER A 39 8.85 -2.84 -2.97
CA SER A 39 7.38 -2.86 -3.06
C SER A 39 6.75 -2.66 -1.66
N ARG A 40 7.30 -3.29 -0.61
CA ARG A 40 6.82 -3.11 0.77
C ARG A 40 7.06 -1.71 1.34
N ILE A 41 8.09 -0.99 0.88
CA ILE A 41 8.25 0.44 1.20
C ILE A 41 7.08 1.27 0.65
N HIS A 42 6.69 1.04 -0.60
CA HIS A 42 5.52 1.72 -1.18
C HIS A 42 4.23 1.33 -0.46
N ALA A 43 4.06 0.06 -0.09
CA ALA A 43 2.90 -0.42 0.67
C ALA A 43 2.79 0.29 2.02
N THR A 44 3.89 0.38 2.76
CA THR A 44 3.98 1.09 4.05
C THR A 44 3.54 2.55 3.90
N ASN A 45 4.06 3.23 2.87
CA ASN A 45 3.71 4.63 2.60
C ASN A 45 2.24 4.78 2.21
N ARG A 46 1.66 3.84 1.43
CA ARG A 46 0.23 3.84 1.12
C ARG A 46 -0.60 3.69 2.39
N LEU A 47 -0.29 2.71 3.24
CA LEU A 47 -1.03 2.45 4.48
C LEU A 47 -0.99 3.66 5.41
N ARG A 48 0.18 4.28 5.62
CA ARG A 48 0.34 5.51 6.41
C ARG A 48 -0.46 6.67 5.86
N LYS A 49 -0.42 6.86 4.52
CA LYS A 49 -1.19 7.92 3.87
C LYS A 49 -2.68 7.69 4.04
N LYS A 50 -3.17 6.46 3.84
CA LYS A 50 -4.58 6.08 4.03
C LYS A 50 -5.03 6.30 5.48
N HIS A 51 -4.21 5.93 6.46
CA HIS A 51 -4.49 6.20 7.88
C HIS A 51 -4.59 7.70 8.17
N LYS A 52 -3.63 8.50 7.68
CA LYS A 52 -3.65 9.96 7.81
C LYS A 52 -4.91 10.57 7.16
N GLU A 53 -5.28 10.09 5.97
CA GLU A 53 -6.50 10.52 5.28
C GLU A 53 -7.76 10.22 6.10
N TYR A 54 -7.90 9.02 6.68
CA TYR A 54 -9.06 8.70 7.54
C TYR A 54 -9.10 9.57 8.80
N LYS A 55 -7.95 9.82 9.45
CA LYS A 55 -7.89 10.73 10.59
C LYS A 55 -8.34 12.15 10.21
N GLN A 56 -7.90 12.65 9.07
CA GLN A 56 -8.32 13.96 8.56
C GLN A 56 -9.81 14.00 8.24
N LEU A 57 -10.36 12.95 7.64
CA LEU A 57 -11.80 12.84 7.36
C LEU A 57 -12.62 12.82 8.66
N ASN A 58 -12.22 12.04 9.66
CA ASN A 58 -12.92 11.99 10.96
C ASN A 58 -12.96 13.38 11.60
N ILE A 59 -11.85 14.11 11.61
CA ILE A 59 -11.79 15.49 12.13
C ILE A 59 -12.71 16.41 11.31
N TYR A 60 -12.63 16.34 9.98
CA TYR A 60 -13.41 17.17 9.07
C TYR A 60 -14.93 16.95 9.25
N TYR A 61 -15.39 15.71 9.24
CA TYR A 61 -16.82 15.41 9.44
C TYR A 61 -17.30 15.74 10.85
N SER A 62 -16.46 15.53 11.86
CA SER A 62 -16.80 15.93 13.23
C SER A 62 -17.00 17.43 13.34
N ALA A 63 -16.11 18.23 12.74
CA ALA A 63 -16.26 19.68 12.71
C ALA A 63 -17.52 20.13 11.96
N LEU A 64 -17.82 19.48 10.83
CA LEU A 64 -19.01 19.78 10.03
C LEU A 64 -20.31 19.48 10.80
N ILE A 65 -20.42 18.30 11.41
CA ILE A 65 -21.59 17.93 12.22
C ILE A 65 -21.74 18.87 13.42
N THR A 66 -20.65 19.20 14.13
CA THR A 66 -20.69 20.15 15.25
C THR A 66 -21.18 21.53 14.81
N ALA A 67 -20.74 22.04 13.66
CA ALA A 67 -21.21 23.31 13.13
C ALA A 67 -22.72 23.29 12.83
N ILE A 68 -23.22 22.24 12.18
CA ILE A 68 -24.67 22.08 11.94
C ILE A 68 -25.44 21.93 13.26
N SER A 69 -24.87 21.22 14.24
CA SER A 69 -25.46 21.06 15.56
C SER A 69 -25.65 22.39 16.29
N ILE A 70 -24.68 23.30 16.19
CA ILE A 70 -24.80 24.65 16.78
C ILE A 70 -25.92 25.44 16.10
N VAL A 71 -25.98 25.41 14.78
CA VAL A 71 -27.05 26.07 14.01
C VAL A 71 -28.44 25.50 14.37
N SER A 72 -28.52 24.18 14.56
CA SER A 72 -29.77 23.51 14.92
C SER A 72 -30.35 23.94 16.27
N ILE A 73 -29.54 24.44 17.21
CA ILE A 73 -30.03 24.90 18.52
C ILE A 73 -30.68 26.28 18.41
N GLY A 74 -30.16 27.13 17.52
CA GLY A 74 -30.61 28.52 17.39
C GLY A 74 -31.82 28.72 16.47
N MET A 75 -32.26 27.70 15.74
CA MET A 75 -33.27 27.83 14.69
C MET A 75 -34.23 26.63 14.73
N ASP A 76 -35.54 26.87 14.87
CA ASP A 76 -36.62 25.87 14.73
C ASP A 76 -36.88 25.49 13.26
N SER A 77 -35.80 25.44 12.48
CA SER A 77 -35.83 25.21 11.06
C SER A 77 -36.03 23.72 10.76
N LYS A 78 -36.87 23.46 9.75
CA LYS A 78 -37.13 22.12 9.23
C LYS A 78 -36.61 22.03 7.80
N ILE A 79 -35.94 20.92 7.48
CA ILE A 79 -35.51 20.59 6.13
C ILE A 79 -36.36 19.42 5.67
N TRP A 80 -37.10 19.62 4.57
CA TRP A 80 -38.01 18.61 4.03
C TRP A 80 -39.00 18.06 5.07
N GLY A 81 -39.47 18.92 5.98
CA GLY A 81 -40.41 18.56 7.06
C GLY A 81 -39.75 17.88 8.28
N ILE A 82 -38.45 17.59 8.24
CA ILE A 82 -37.71 16.97 9.35
C ILE A 82 -36.94 18.04 10.13
N PRO A 83 -37.01 18.06 11.48
CA PRO A 83 -36.18 18.95 12.29
C PRO A 83 -34.69 18.72 12.03
N ILE A 84 -33.90 19.79 11.93
CA ILE A 84 -32.44 19.68 11.69
C ILE A 84 -31.76 18.84 12.78
N SER A 85 -32.24 18.90 14.03
CA SER A 85 -31.72 18.11 15.15
C SER A 85 -31.77 16.60 14.89
N ASN A 86 -32.83 16.10 14.25
CA ASN A 86 -32.95 14.68 13.89
C ASN A 86 -31.95 14.30 12.79
N ILE A 87 -31.71 15.21 11.83
CA ILE A 87 -30.73 15.02 10.75
C ILE A 87 -29.31 14.96 11.35
N VAL A 88 -28.98 15.89 12.25
CA VAL A 88 -27.71 15.91 12.99
C VAL A 88 -27.52 14.61 13.77
N LEU A 89 -28.56 14.12 14.46
CA LEU A 89 -28.51 12.86 15.19
C LEU A 89 -28.20 11.67 14.27
N MET A 90 -28.90 11.56 13.13
CA MET A 90 -28.66 10.49 12.15
C MET A 90 -27.22 10.50 11.63
N PHE A 91 -26.71 11.67 11.22
CA PHE A 91 -25.33 11.79 10.75
C PHE A 91 -24.31 11.52 11.85
N SER A 92 -24.62 11.86 13.11
CA SER A 92 -23.74 11.57 14.26
C SER A 92 -23.59 10.07 14.49
N ILE A 93 -24.68 9.30 14.37
CA ILE A 93 -24.66 7.83 14.47
C ILE A 93 -23.82 7.24 13.32
N VAL A 94 -24.06 7.69 12.09
CA VAL A 94 -23.30 7.24 10.91
C VAL A 94 -21.81 7.57 11.04
N LEU A 95 -21.47 8.79 11.50
CA LEU A 95 -20.08 9.19 11.73
C LEU A 95 -19.43 8.33 12.81
N THR A 96 -20.15 8.04 13.89
CA THR A 96 -19.66 7.16 14.96
C THR A 96 -19.33 5.77 14.44
N TYR A 97 -20.23 5.16 13.66
CA TYR A 97 -19.97 3.87 13.02
C TYR A 97 -18.78 3.94 12.05
N PHE A 98 -18.68 5.02 11.28
CA PHE A 98 -17.53 5.24 10.39
C PHE A 98 -16.21 5.33 11.16
N MET A 99 -16.18 6.04 12.30
CA MET A 99 -15.01 6.11 13.17
C MET A 99 -14.60 4.73 13.68
N PHE A 100 -15.56 3.93 14.18
CA PHE A 100 -15.29 2.55 14.60
C PHE A 100 -14.74 1.70 13.46
N TYR A 101 -15.39 1.72 12.28
CA TYR A 101 -14.92 0.98 11.11
C TYR A 101 -13.48 1.37 10.72
N THR A 102 -13.14 2.67 10.72
CA THR A 102 -11.77 3.10 10.39
C THR A 102 -10.74 2.69 11.46
N SER A 103 -11.17 2.59 12.72
CA SER A 103 -10.34 2.11 13.83
C SER A 103 -10.03 0.62 13.69
N GLU A 104 -11.04 -0.22 13.42
CA GLU A 104 -10.88 -1.67 13.26
C GLU A 104 -9.94 -2.07 12.12
N GLN A 105 -9.80 -1.22 11.09
CA GLN A 105 -8.88 -1.48 9.98
C GLN A 105 -7.39 -1.50 10.41
N ASN A 106 -7.05 -1.00 11.61
CA ASN A 106 -5.71 -1.03 12.22
C ASN A 106 -4.59 -0.64 11.25
N LEU A 107 -4.84 0.35 10.39
CA LEU A 107 -3.92 0.73 9.29
C LEU A 107 -2.56 1.20 9.80
N GLN A 108 -2.51 1.82 10.99
CA GLN A 108 -1.26 2.26 11.60
C GLN A 108 -0.41 1.05 12.01
N GLU A 109 -0.98 0.10 12.73
CA GLU A 109 -0.29 -1.12 13.15
C GLU A 109 0.15 -1.94 11.94
N ARG A 110 -0.72 -2.12 10.94
CA ARG A 110 -0.38 -2.78 9.67
C ARG A 110 0.80 -2.10 8.98
N SER A 111 0.84 -0.77 8.97
CA SER A 111 1.96 -0.03 8.40
C SER A 111 3.26 -0.23 9.19
N TYR A 112 3.18 -0.35 10.52
CA TYR A 112 4.34 -0.61 11.36
C TYR A 112 4.88 -2.02 11.15
N ARG A 113 4.01 -3.04 11.16
CA ARG A 113 4.39 -4.42 10.86
C ARG A 113 5.01 -4.53 9.46
N MET A 114 4.45 -3.86 8.45
CA MET A 114 5.01 -3.83 7.09
C MET A 114 6.39 -3.19 7.08
N GLU A 115 6.60 -2.15 7.88
CA GLU A 115 7.89 -1.51 8.04
C GLU A 115 8.95 -2.44 8.63
N GLU A 116 8.61 -3.17 9.69
CA GLU A 116 9.50 -4.17 10.28
C GLU A 116 9.93 -5.21 9.25
N THR A 117 8.99 -5.65 8.41
CA THR A 117 9.32 -6.66 7.40
C THR A 117 10.28 -6.14 6.33
N PHE A 118 10.16 -4.89 5.86
CA PHE A 118 11.13 -4.38 4.88
C PHE A 118 12.50 -4.13 5.53
N LYS A 119 12.56 -3.78 6.83
CA LYS A 119 13.83 -3.71 7.58
C LYS A 119 14.49 -5.09 7.68
N ALA A 120 13.71 -6.14 7.89
CA ALA A 120 14.20 -7.52 7.87
C ALA A 120 14.71 -7.92 6.47
N LEU A 121 13.97 -7.56 5.40
CA LEU A 121 14.42 -7.79 4.02
C LEU A 121 15.71 -7.04 3.68
N ASP A 122 15.91 -5.83 4.21
CA ASP A 122 17.16 -5.08 4.01
C ASP A 122 18.35 -5.77 4.67
N LYS A 123 18.19 -6.24 5.91
CA LYS A 123 19.19 -7.06 6.59
C LYS A 123 19.51 -8.33 5.78
N LEU A 124 18.49 -9.04 5.32
CA LEU A 124 18.66 -10.25 4.50
C LEU A 124 19.37 -9.94 3.17
N LYS A 125 19.01 -8.85 2.49
CA LYS A 125 19.67 -8.40 1.26
C LYS A 125 21.16 -8.14 1.49
N ASN A 126 21.52 -7.53 2.63
CA ASN A 126 22.91 -7.28 2.98
C ASN A 126 23.67 -8.58 3.25
N LYS A 127 23.09 -9.52 4.02
CA LYS A 127 23.64 -10.88 4.22
C LYS A 127 23.93 -11.57 2.89
N ILE A 128 22.95 -11.60 1.99
CA ILE A 128 23.11 -12.22 0.66
C ILE A 128 24.22 -11.53 -0.15
N SER A 129 24.35 -10.21 -0.04
CA SER A 129 25.35 -9.46 -0.81
C SER A 129 26.76 -9.79 -0.32
N ILE A 130 26.97 -9.83 1.00
CA ILE A 130 28.24 -10.25 1.61
C ILE A 130 28.62 -11.67 1.17
N MET A 131 27.66 -12.61 1.18
CA MET A 131 27.92 -13.99 0.73
C MET A 131 28.24 -14.11 -0.76
N ILE A 132 27.63 -13.28 -1.61
CA ILE A 132 27.94 -13.26 -3.05
C ILE A 132 29.35 -12.70 -3.29
N ASP A 133 29.75 -11.69 -2.52
CA ASP A 133 31.05 -11.01 -2.69
C ASP A 133 32.22 -11.87 -2.16
N ASN A 134 32.00 -12.61 -1.07
CA ASN A 134 32.98 -13.52 -0.45
C ASN A 134 32.98 -14.92 -1.10
N ARG A 135 33.23 -14.99 -2.42
CA ARG A 135 33.10 -16.15 -3.35
C ARG A 135 33.64 -17.54 -2.94
N ASP A 136 34.15 -17.74 -1.73
CA ASP A 136 34.57 -19.04 -1.24
C ASP A 136 33.36 -19.95 -1.03
N LYS A 137 33.47 -21.17 -1.57
CA LYS A 137 32.49 -22.29 -1.55
C LYS A 137 31.21 -22.01 -0.73
N ILE A 138 30.24 -21.36 -1.35
CA ILE A 138 28.90 -21.22 -0.76
C ILE A 138 28.29 -22.60 -0.59
N GLU A 139 28.13 -23.02 0.65
CA GLU A 139 27.46 -24.26 0.99
C GLU A 139 25.99 -24.18 0.59
N GLU A 140 25.47 -25.29 0.08
CA GLU A 140 24.06 -25.41 -0.30
C GLU A 140 23.13 -25.17 0.91
N GLU A 141 23.55 -25.61 2.09
CA GLU A 141 22.78 -25.46 3.32
C GLU A 141 22.63 -24.00 3.75
N GLU A 142 23.68 -23.18 3.61
CA GLU A 142 23.58 -21.74 3.88
C GLU A 142 22.65 -21.04 2.90
N SER A 143 22.71 -21.43 1.61
CA SER A 143 21.77 -20.92 0.60
C SER A 143 20.32 -21.26 0.97
N LYS A 144 20.05 -22.51 1.38
CA LYS A 144 18.71 -22.95 1.82
C LYS A 144 18.23 -22.16 3.03
N LYS A 145 19.11 -21.87 4.01
CA LYS A 145 18.78 -21.05 5.18
C LYS A 145 18.31 -19.64 4.79
N LEU A 146 18.99 -18.99 3.85
CA LEU A 146 18.59 -17.66 3.36
C LEU A 146 17.23 -17.67 2.63
N TYR A 147 16.93 -18.74 1.88
CA TYR A 147 15.61 -18.92 1.26
C TYR A 147 14.51 -19.08 2.32
N LYS A 148 14.74 -19.90 3.34
CA LYS A 148 13.80 -20.05 4.46
C LYS A 148 13.58 -18.75 5.23
N GLU A 149 14.66 -17.98 5.46
CA GLU A 149 14.57 -16.65 6.09
C GLU A 149 13.72 -15.69 5.22
N TYR A 150 13.93 -15.70 3.90
CA TYR A 150 13.10 -14.93 2.98
C TYR A 150 11.62 -15.32 3.03
N GLU A 151 11.31 -16.62 2.95
CA GLU A 151 9.93 -17.14 2.98
C GLU A 151 9.24 -16.77 4.29
N SER A 152 9.91 -16.96 5.43
CA SER A 152 9.40 -16.57 6.74
C SER A 152 9.08 -15.07 6.81
N ILE A 153 9.95 -14.20 6.29
CA ILE A 153 9.67 -12.75 6.24
C ILE A 153 8.49 -12.43 5.31
N VAL A 154 8.34 -13.14 4.19
CA VAL A 154 7.25 -12.91 3.25
C VAL A 154 5.90 -13.32 3.87
N GLU A 155 5.84 -14.47 4.53
CA GLU A 155 4.63 -15.04 5.14
C GLU A 155 4.20 -14.33 6.43
N SER A 156 5.11 -13.62 7.10
CA SER A 156 4.83 -12.95 8.39
C SER A 156 3.75 -11.84 8.36
N ILE A 157 3.38 -11.36 7.16
CA ILE A 157 2.43 -10.26 6.99
C ILE A 157 1.67 -10.36 5.68
N GLU A 158 0.54 -9.65 5.59
CA GLU A 158 -0.19 -9.43 4.34
C GLU A 158 0.71 -8.98 3.18
N ASN A 159 0.32 -9.35 1.97
CA ASN A 159 1.09 -9.01 0.78
C ASN A 159 0.88 -7.55 0.38
N HIS A 160 1.86 -6.98 -0.33
CA HIS A 160 1.70 -5.67 -0.96
C HIS A 160 0.67 -5.75 -2.11
N GLU A 161 0.08 -4.61 -2.48
CA GLU A 161 -0.83 -4.55 -3.62
C GLU A 161 -0.05 -4.46 -4.94
N GLN A 162 -0.69 -4.79 -6.06
CA GLN A 162 -0.06 -4.66 -7.39
C GLN A 162 0.39 -3.22 -7.69
N ILE A 163 -0.33 -2.22 -7.16
CA ILE A 163 0.03 -0.82 -7.34
C ILE A 163 1.37 -0.48 -6.66
N ASP A 164 1.73 -1.14 -5.55
CA ASP A 164 3.03 -0.95 -4.90
C ASP A 164 4.18 -1.39 -5.78
N TYR A 165 3.99 -2.54 -6.42
CA TYR A 165 4.94 -3.06 -7.39
C TYR A 165 5.04 -2.12 -8.60
N ASP A 166 3.92 -1.62 -9.12
CA ASP A 166 3.92 -0.68 -10.24
C ASP A 166 4.65 0.64 -9.90
N PHE A 167 4.49 1.16 -8.68
CA PHE A 167 5.28 2.32 -8.21
C PHE A 167 6.77 2.03 -8.19
N TYR A 168 7.19 0.91 -7.58
CA TYR A 168 8.59 0.48 -7.59
C TYR A 168 9.10 0.32 -9.03
N LYS A 169 8.32 -0.35 -9.88
CA LYS A 169 8.70 -0.65 -11.26
C LYS A 169 8.88 0.62 -12.08
N LEU A 170 8.00 1.61 -11.88
CA LEU A 170 8.13 2.92 -12.50
C LEU A 170 9.43 3.61 -12.09
N ASP A 171 9.77 3.59 -10.79
CA ASP A 171 11.01 4.16 -10.28
C ASP A 171 12.27 3.45 -10.80
N ASP A 172 12.25 2.12 -10.89
CA ASP A 172 13.33 1.31 -11.45
C ASP A 172 13.54 1.59 -12.94
N LEU A 173 12.45 1.64 -13.72
CA LEU A 173 12.50 1.93 -15.16
C LEU A 173 12.95 3.36 -15.44
N ARG A 174 12.53 4.33 -14.62
CA ARG A 174 12.96 5.74 -14.75
C ARG A 174 14.47 5.90 -14.56
N LYS A 175 15.10 5.09 -13.71
CA LYS A 175 16.55 5.12 -13.46
C LYS A 175 17.37 4.47 -14.59
N LYS A 176 16.79 3.52 -15.32
CA LYS A 176 17.45 2.71 -16.36
C LYS A 176 17.24 3.29 -17.77
N GLN A 177 17.28 4.61 -17.93
CA GLN A 177 16.95 5.28 -19.21
C GLN A 177 17.70 4.65 -20.40
N GLY A 178 16.97 3.90 -21.22
CA GLY A 178 17.45 3.24 -22.43
C GLY A 178 16.26 2.87 -23.31
N GLN A 179 16.44 2.87 -24.63
CA GLN A 179 15.36 2.69 -25.61
C GLN A 179 14.61 1.35 -25.47
N GLU A 180 15.28 0.30 -24.99
CA GLU A 180 14.71 -1.06 -24.86
C GLU A 180 13.54 -1.18 -23.87
N ASN A 181 13.34 -0.20 -22.99
CA ASN A 181 12.31 -0.27 -21.95
C ASN A 181 11.20 0.78 -22.06
N ILE A 182 11.15 1.55 -23.16
CA ILE A 182 10.21 2.67 -23.32
C ILE A 182 8.76 2.21 -23.30
N ALA A 183 8.40 1.16 -24.06
CA ALA A 183 7.02 0.67 -24.13
C ALA A 183 6.50 0.24 -22.74
N ARG A 184 7.29 -0.57 -22.03
CA ARG A 184 6.97 -1.03 -20.67
C ARG A 184 6.89 0.14 -19.68
N TYR A 185 7.77 1.14 -19.80
CA TYR A 185 7.70 2.34 -18.98
C TYR A 185 6.40 3.12 -19.19
N ILE A 186 5.98 3.34 -20.44
CA ILE A 186 4.73 4.03 -20.77
C ILE A 186 3.53 3.29 -20.16
N GLU A 187 3.50 1.96 -20.28
CA GLU A 187 2.41 1.13 -19.76
C GLU A 187 2.29 1.23 -18.22
N VAL A 188 3.40 1.03 -17.50
CA VAL A 188 3.43 1.15 -16.03
C VAL A 188 3.08 2.58 -15.60
N LYS A 189 3.62 3.59 -16.29
CA LYS A 189 3.33 5.01 -16.03
C LYS A 189 1.84 5.31 -16.19
N LYS A 190 1.18 4.74 -17.21
CA LYS A 190 -0.27 4.90 -17.42
C LYS A 190 -1.05 4.35 -16.23
N ARG A 191 -0.75 3.13 -15.76
CA ARG A 191 -1.43 2.53 -14.59
C ARG A 191 -1.26 3.37 -13.32
N VAL A 192 -0.03 3.79 -13.03
CA VAL A 192 0.27 4.66 -11.86
C VAL A 192 -0.46 6.00 -11.97
N ASN A 193 -0.51 6.60 -13.16
CA ASN A 193 -1.22 7.86 -13.38
C ASN A 193 -2.73 7.72 -13.21
N ILE A 194 -3.34 6.67 -13.75
CA ILE A 194 -4.77 6.37 -13.54
C ILE A 194 -5.06 6.25 -12.05
N TYR A 195 -4.26 5.50 -11.30
CA TYR A 195 -4.41 5.38 -9.86
C TYR A 195 -4.30 6.74 -9.13
N LYS A 196 -3.34 7.60 -9.52
CA LYS A 196 -3.20 8.95 -8.97
C LYS A 196 -4.41 9.85 -9.28
N ILE A 197 -4.96 9.76 -10.49
CA ILE A 197 -6.16 10.52 -10.88
C ILE A 197 -7.36 10.04 -10.08
N LEU A 198 -7.61 8.73 -10.03
CA LEU A 198 -8.72 8.15 -9.28
C LEU A 198 -8.64 8.47 -7.78
N SER A 199 -7.43 8.46 -7.19
CA SER A 199 -7.26 8.84 -5.78
C SER A 199 -7.56 10.31 -5.53
N LYS A 200 -7.18 11.22 -6.43
CA LYS A 200 -7.56 12.65 -6.36
C LYS A 200 -9.06 12.85 -6.51
N ILE A 201 -9.70 12.18 -7.46
CA ILE A 201 -11.16 12.25 -7.66
C ILE A 201 -11.88 11.75 -6.41
N LYS A 202 -11.49 10.60 -5.86
CA LYS A 202 -12.04 10.08 -4.60
C LYS A 202 -11.87 11.07 -3.46
N LEU A 203 -10.73 11.75 -3.36
CA LEU A 203 -10.48 12.77 -2.35
C LEU A 203 -11.42 13.96 -2.54
N ALA A 204 -11.55 14.47 -3.77
CA ALA A 204 -12.44 15.58 -4.09
C ALA A 204 -13.90 15.27 -3.77
N ILE A 205 -14.38 14.05 -4.08
CA ILE A 205 -15.75 13.62 -3.74
C ILE A 205 -15.94 13.57 -2.22
N LYS A 206 -14.99 12.97 -1.48
CA LYS A 206 -15.08 12.82 -0.02
C LYS A 206 -15.22 14.17 0.71
N TYR A 207 -14.50 15.20 0.29
CA TYR A 207 -14.58 16.51 0.94
C TYR A 207 -15.65 17.41 0.30
N GLY A 208 -15.73 17.42 -1.03
CA GLY A 208 -16.57 18.34 -1.79
C GLY A 208 -18.07 18.05 -1.72
N LEU A 209 -18.47 16.78 -1.75
CA LEU A 209 -19.89 16.45 -1.69
C LEU A 209 -20.52 16.83 -0.33
N PRO A 210 -19.88 16.53 0.82
CA PRO A 210 -20.37 16.97 2.11
C PRO A 210 -20.32 18.49 2.34
N THR A 211 -19.30 19.21 1.84
CA THR A 211 -19.29 20.68 1.96
C THR A 211 -20.46 21.30 1.22
N ILE A 212 -20.71 20.87 -0.03
CA ILE A 212 -21.81 21.38 -0.85
C ILE A 212 -23.14 21.10 -0.15
N LEU A 213 -23.32 19.87 0.36
CA LEU A 213 -24.53 19.50 1.07
C LEU A 213 -24.73 20.35 2.34
N MET A 214 -23.67 20.59 3.11
CA MET A 214 -23.71 21.47 4.28
C MET A 214 -24.13 22.90 3.92
N LEU A 215 -23.56 23.47 2.85
CA LEU A 215 -23.91 24.82 2.40
C LEU A 215 -25.37 24.92 1.95
N LEU A 216 -25.88 23.90 1.25
CA LEU A 216 -27.29 23.82 0.87
C LEU A 216 -28.21 23.75 2.09
N VAL A 217 -27.86 22.90 3.06
CA VAL A 217 -28.58 22.76 4.34
C VAL A 217 -28.63 24.09 5.08
N MET A 218 -27.49 24.79 5.22
CA MET A 218 -27.44 26.09 5.88
C MET A 218 -28.22 27.17 5.11
N GLY A 219 -28.14 27.18 3.78
CA GLY A 219 -28.90 28.12 2.96
C GLY A 219 -30.41 27.95 3.10
N ILE A 220 -30.90 26.71 3.13
CA ILE A 220 -32.32 26.40 3.36
C ILE A 220 -32.73 26.80 4.77
N ALA A 221 -31.89 26.50 5.78
CA ALA A 221 -32.17 26.85 7.18
C ALA A 221 -32.29 28.37 7.37
N MET A 222 -31.43 29.16 6.72
CA MET A 222 -31.49 30.63 6.74
C MET A 222 -32.67 31.22 5.97
N TYR A 223 -33.14 30.57 4.90
CA TYR A 223 -34.28 31.06 4.12
C TYR A 223 -35.64 30.80 4.79
N ASN A 224 -35.75 29.70 5.52
CA ASN A 224 -37.01 29.28 6.15
C ASN A 224 -37.26 29.90 7.54
N ASN A 225 -36.39 30.79 8.01
CA ASN A 225 -36.40 31.39 9.35
C ASN A 225 -36.47 32.92 9.20
#